data_AF-A0A4R0Y5R4-F1
#
_entry.id   AF-A0A4R0Y5R4-F1
#
_cell.length_a   1.000
_cell.length_b   1.000
_cell.length_c   1.000
_cell.angle_alpha   90.00
_cell.angle_beta   90.00
_cell.angle_gamma   90.00
#
_symmetry.space_group_name_H-M   'P 1'
#
loop_
_entity.id
_entity.type
_entity.pdbx_description
1 polymer ?
#
loop_
_entity_poly.entity_id
_entity_poly.type
_entity_poly.pdbx_seq_one_letter_code
_entity_poly.pdbx_strand_id
1 'polypeptide(L)'
;MPARKGGDGPSWSLKNPATLAVLGEVRHGHGCRPVLAWILRGNALLGPPPGPVQMEENLFMSTDPRLAELLASRICHDLGSPVASITALLPQAADPAAHEILAETTVELGARLKLFSAAFGASDELAWGDLAPLLLGAPMAHRVRFEVAEAVGQLQPGRVRLLLAAALLAAEALPRGGAVRISRDPDGSVALLPEGRDAQWSPTLVRLLSGGSMEMAIAEGPRRVLAPWVVAQAAAEGAELGLALSAAIAMPPLLIGG
;
A
#
# COMPACT_ATOMS: atom_id res chain seq x y z
N MET A 1 -67.38 -36.37 -18.25
CA MET A 1 -66.77 -35.11 -18.72
C MET A 1 -65.30 -35.08 -18.31
N PRO A 2 -64.41 -34.53 -19.14
CA PRO A 2 -63.31 -35.33 -19.70
C PRO A 2 -61.90 -34.80 -19.42
N ALA A 3 -60.91 -35.66 -19.73
CA ALA A 3 -59.67 -35.38 -20.49
C ALA A 3 -58.57 -34.49 -19.86
N ARG A 4 -57.26 -34.66 -20.09
CA ARG A 4 -56.41 -35.62 -20.84
C ARG A 4 -54.93 -35.20 -20.62
N LYS A 5 -54.02 -36.20 -20.68
CA LYS A 5 -52.66 -36.22 -21.30
C LYS A 5 -51.58 -35.24 -20.75
N GLY A 6 -50.31 -35.60 -20.60
CA GLY A 6 -49.49 -36.71 -21.13
C GLY A 6 -48.18 -36.15 -21.72
N GLY A 7 -47.05 -36.85 -21.54
CA GLY A 7 -45.74 -36.64 -22.20
C GLY A 7 -44.56 -36.62 -21.20
N ASP A 8 -43.83 -37.73 -20.97
CA ASP A 8 -42.68 -38.28 -21.76
C ASP A 8 -41.43 -37.36 -21.70
N GLY A 9 -40.47 -37.53 -20.77
CA GLY A 9 -39.35 -38.51 -20.73
C GLY A 9 -37.99 -37.74 -20.77
N PRO A 10 -36.78 -38.32 -20.62
CA PRO A 10 -36.34 -39.57 -19.96
C PRO A 10 -35.31 -39.37 -18.83
N SER A 11 -35.11 -40.42 -18.03
CA SER A 11 -34.06 -40.60 -17.00
C SER A 11 -32.76 -41.17 -17.57
N TRP A 12 -31.57 -40.74 -17.11
CA TRP A 12 -30.33 -41.54 -17.25
C TRP A 12 -29.40 -41.42 -16.02
N SER A 13 -28.82 -42.56 -15.69
CA SER A 13 -27.99 -42.89 -14.52
C SER A 13 -26.58 -43.32 -14.99
N LEU A 14 -25.57 -43.04 -14.14
CA LEU A 14 -24.25 -43.68 -13.95
C LEU A 14 -23.39 -44.12 -15.17
N LYS A 15 -22.08 -43.80 -15.09
CA LYS A 15 -20.86 -44.64 -15.35
C LYS A 15 -19.75 -43.79 -16.02
N ASN A 16 -18.63 -43.46 -15.35
CA ASN A 16 -17.42 -44.24 -15.02
C ASN A 16 -16.19 -43.61 -15.76
N PRO A 17 -14.92 -44.04 -15.58
CA PRO A 17 -13.78 -43.21 -15.20
C PRO A 17 -12.64 -43.23 -16.26
N ALA A 18 -11.42 -42.85 -15.85
CA ALA A 18 -10.15 -42.99 -16.57
C ALA A 18 -9.94 -41.98 -17.73
N THR A 19 -8.76 -41.40 -17.92
CA THR A 19 -7.53 -42.14 -18.24
C THR A 19 -6.28 -41.29 -18.00
N LEU A 20 -5.28 -41.97 -17.45
CA LEU A 20 -3.89 -41.59 -17.23
C LEU A 20 -3.07 -41.44 -18.53
N ALA A 21 -1.85 -40.92 -18.36
CA ALA A 21 -0.67 -41.07 -19.23
C ALA A 21 -0.50 -39.95 -20.29
N VAL A 22 0.70 -39.46 -20.65
CA VAL A 22 2.06 -40.01 -20.65
C VAL A 22 3.08 -38.86 -20.49
N LEU A 23 4.22 -39.22 -19.91
CA LEU A 23 5.51 -38.53 -19.76
C LEU A 23 6.07 -37.83 -21.01
N GLY A 24 6.95 -36.85 -20.78
CA GLY A 24 7.89 -36.34 -21.77
C GLY A 24 8.91 -35.36 -21.18
N GLU A 25 10.01 -35.88 -20.62
CA GLU A 25 11.24 -35.10 -20.42
C GLU A 25 11.88 -34.78 -21.78
N VAL A 26 12.31 -33.52 -21.98
CA VAL A 26 13.39 -33.18 -22.94
C VAL A 26 14.26 -32.08 -22.32
N ARG A 27 15.57 -32.34 -22.35
CA ARG A 27 16.67 -31.48 -21.90
C ARG A 27 17.17 -30.54 -23.02
N HIS A 28 17.63 -29.36 -22.56
CA HIS A 28 18.69 -28.47 -23.06
C HIS A 28 18.40 -27.48 -24.21
N GLY A 29 18.80 -26.22 -23.99
CA GLY A 29 19.00 -25.20 -25.01
C GLY A 29 18.69 -23.78 -24.53
N HIS A 30 19.69 -22.90 -24.54
CA HIS A 30 19.67 -21.49 -24.16
C HIS A 30 18.48 -20.67 -24.72
N GLY A 31 17.98 -19.70 -23.95
CA GLY A 31 17.16 -18.59 -24.46
C GLY A 31 16.10 -18.10 -23.49
N CYS A 32 16.14 -16.80 -23.17
CA CYS A 32 15.09 -16.05 -22.48
C CYS A 32 13.68 -16.46 -22.93
N ARG A 33 12.76 -16.71 -21.99
CA ARG A 33 11.32 -16.70 -22.28
C ARG A 33 10.53 -16.03 -21.13
N PRO A 34 9.72 -15.01 -21.42
CA PRO A 34 8.95 -14.23 -20.44
C PRO A 34 7.69 -14.97 -19.98
N VAL A 35 7.08 -14.42 -18.93
CA VAL A 35 5.85 -14.78 -18.20
C VAL A 35 4.61 -14.89 -19.11
N LEU A 36 4.61 -15.85 -20.04
CA LEU A 36 3.51 -16.13 -20.97
C LEU A 36 2.98 -17.56 -20.86
N ALA A 37 3.41 -18.32 -19.84
CA ALA A 37 2.99 -19.71 -19.64
C ALA A 37 1.74 -19.89 -18.75
N TRP A 38 1.15 -18.81 -18.20
CA TRP A 38 0.00 -18.93 -17.29
C TRP A 38 -1.37 -18.77 -17.98
N ILE A 39 -1.43 -18.24 -19.21
CA ILE A 39 -2.73 -17.84 -19.83
C ILE A 39 -3.28 -18.86 -20.87
N LEU A 40 -2.55 -19.91 -21.25
CA LEU A 40 -3.05 -20.85 -22.26
C LEU A 40 -3.28 -22.27 -21.73
N ARG A 41 -4.42 -22.48 -21.05
CA ARG A 41 -5.23 -23.72 -21.18
C ARG A 41 -6.64 -23.62 -20.55
N GLY A 42 -7.64 -23.44 -21.43
CA GLY A 42 -9.05 -23.90 -21.29
C GLY A 42 -10.02 -22.87 -20.69
N ASN A 43 -11.20 -22.56 -21.25
CA ASN A 43 -12.01 -23.24 -22.25
C ASN A 43 -12.97 -22.21 -22.91
N ALA A 44 -13.24 -22.38 -24.19
CA ALA A 44 -14.08 -21.51 -25.00
C ALA A 44 -15.57 -21.69 -24.70
N LEU A 45 -16.28 -20.59 -24.46
CA LEU A 45 -17.71 -20.45 -24.76
C LEU A 45 -17.89 -19.18 -25.60
N LEU A 46 -18.37 -19.38 -26.82
CA LEU A 46 -18.55 -18.39 -27.87
C LEU A 46 -19.70 -17.43 -27.54
N GLY A 47 -19.39 -16.15 -27.40
CA GLY A 47 -20.30 -15.03 -27.59
C GLY A 47 -19.70 -14.05 -28.61
N PRO A 48 -20.51 -13.31 -29.39
CA PRO A 48 -19.99 -12.33 -30.33
C PRO A 48 -19.16 -11.26 -29.60
N PRO A 49 -18.12 -10.69 -30.23
CA PRO A 49 -17.27 -9.69 -29.59
C PRO A 49 -18.15 -8.50 -29.17
N PRO A 50 -18.01 -7.97 -27.94
CA PRO A 50 -18.59 -6.67 -27.63
C PRO A 50 -18.02 -5.66 -28.64
N GLY A 51 -18.92 -4.88 -29.25
CA GLY A 51 -18.54 -3.77 -30.13
C GLY A 51 -17.54 -2.83 -29.44
N PRO A 52 -16.87 -1.94 -30.18
CA PRO A 52 -15.84 -1.07 -29.62
C PRO A 52 -16.41 -0.35 -28.40
N VAL A 53 -15.96 -0.75 -27.21
CA VAL A 53 -16.16 0.00 -25.98
C VAL A 53 -15.41 1.30 -26.25
N GLN A 54 -16.15 2.39 -26.36
CA GLN A 54 -15.54 3.71 -26.29
C GLN A 54 -14.95 3.80 -24.88
N MET A 55 -13.67 3.42 -24.76
CA MET A 55 -12.83 3.83 -23.65
C MET A 55 -12.85 5.35 -23.71
N GLU A 56 -13.59 5.96 -22.79
CA GLU A 56 -13.36 7.34 -22.45
C GLU A 56 -11.89 7.44 -22.01
N GLU A 57 -11.07 7.86 -22.95
CA GLU A 57 -9.77 8.45 -22.76
C GLU A 57 -9.99 9.80 -22.04
N ASN A 58 -10.47 9.76 -20.79
CA ASN A 58 -10.48 10.89 -19.86
C ASN A 58 -9.14 10.82 -19.12
N LEU A 59 -8.06 11.40 -19.64
CA LEU A 59 -7.73 12.82 -19.54
C LEU A 59 -7.98 13.37 -18.12
N PHE A 60 -6.86 13.71 -17.45
CA PHE A 60 -6.68 14.22 -16.09
C PHE A 60 -6.51 13.18 -14.97
N MET A 61 -5.30 12.60 -14.88
CA MET A 61 -4.68 12.25 -13.59
C MET A 61 -4.31 13.54 -12.80
N SER A 62 -5.26 14.46 -12.67
CA SER A 62 -5.20 15.51 -11.67
C SER A 62 -5.53 14.85 -10.34
N THR A 63 -4.59 14.85 -9.40
CA THR A 63 -4.85 14.44 -8.02
C THR A 63 -6.15 15.07 -7.55
N ASP A 64 -7.11 14.26 -7.10
CA ASP A 64 -8.38 14.74 -6.57
C ASP A 64 -8.12 15.77 -5.46
N PRO A 65 -8.57 17.02 -5.58
CA PRO A 65 -8.31 18.05 -4.57
C PRO A 65 -8.79 17.63 -3.18
N ARG A 66 -9.83 16.79 -3.07
CA ARG A 66 -10.30 16.24 -1.81
C ARG A 66 -9.24 15.40 -1.10
N LEU A 67 -8.40 14.69 -1.86
CA LEU A 67 -7.31 13.91 -1.28
C LEU A 67 -6.29 14.82 -0.60
N ALA A 68 -5.98 15.97 -1.19
CA ALA A 68 -5.13 16.99 -0.58
C ALA A 68 -5.80 17.62 0.66
N GLU A 69 -7.10 17.90 0.62
CA GLU A 69 -7.86 18.40 1.79
C GLU A 69 -7.86 17.42 2.97
N LEU A 70 -8.05 16.13 2.69
CA LEU A 70 -8.00 15.06 3.70
C LEU A 70 -6.60 14.91 4.28
N LEU A 71 -5.57 15.00 3.44
CA LEU A 71 -4.17 14.94 3.88
C LEU A 71 -3.80 16.15 4.73
N ALA A 72 -4.18 17.36 4.33
CA ALA A 72 -3.99 18.58 5.11
C ALA A 72 -4.67 18.45 6.48
N SER A 73 -5.91 17.95 6.52
CA SER A 73 -6.63 17.68 7.77
C SER A 73 -5.90 16.68 8.67
N ARG A 74 -5.31 15.63 8.08
CA ARG A 74 -4.51 14.63 8.81
C ARG A 74 -3.22 15.23 9.37
N ILE A 75 -2.49 16.02 8.59
CA ILE A 75 -1.28 16.71 9.04
C ILE A 75 -1.60 17.64 10.20
N CYS A 76 -2.65 18.47 10.09
CA CYS A 76 -3.09 19.36 11.16
C CYS A 76 -3.45 18.60 12.44
N HIS A 77 -4.13 17.45 12.31
CA HIS A 77 -4.42 16.58 13.46
C HIS A 77 -3.13 16.08 14.14
N ASP A 78 -2.18 15.56 13.36
CA ASP A 78 -0.96 14.95 13.90
C ASP A 78 0.01 15.97 14.50
N LEU A 79 -0.06 17.25 14.07
CA LEU A 79 0.69 18.37 14.65
C LEU A 79 -0.03 19.04 15.83
N GLY A 80 -1.33 18.81 16.01
CA GLY A 80 -2.14 19.51 17.02
C GLY A 80 -1.66 19.29 18.45
N SER A 81 -1.32 18.04 18.82
CA SER A 81 -0.86 17.69 20.17
C SER A 81 0.44 18.38 20.59
N PRO A 82 1.54 18.31 19.80
CA PRO A 82 2.77 19.01 20.17
C PRO A 82 2.60 20.54 20.20
N VAL A 83 1.84 21.12 19.26
CA VAL A 83 1.56 22.58 19.26
C VAL A 83 0.78 23.03 20.50
N ALA A 84 -0.23 22.26 20.90
CA ALA A 84 -1.01 22.54 22.10
C ALA A 84 -0.15 22.42 23.37
N SER A 85 0.72 21.41 23.43
CA SER A 85 1.64 21.19 24.56
C SER A 85 2.63 22.35 24.72
N ILE A 86 3.23 22.80 23.61
CA ILE A 86 4.12 23.98 23.62
C ILE A 86 3.37 25.22 24.10
N THR A 87 2.17 25.47 23.57
CA THR A 87 1.37 26.66 23.93
C THR A 87 1.00 26.67 25.41
N ALA A 88 0.68 25.52 25.99
CA ALA A 88 0.31 25.38 27.39
C ALA A 88 1.50 25.55 28.36
N LEU A 89 2.69 25.10 27.96
CA LEU A 89 3.89 25.11 28.80
C LEU A 89 4.72 26.39 28.67
N LEU A 90 4.58 27.12 27.57
CA LEU A 90 5.34 28.35 27.32
C LEU A 90 5.27 29.39 28.46
N PRO A 91 4.11 29.64 29.13
CA PRO A 91 4.06 30.56 30.27
C PRO A 91 4.89 30.11 31.48
N GLN A 92 5.27 28.83 31.54
CA GLN A 92 6.01 28.20 32.63
C GLN A 92 7.48 27.93 32.24
N ALA A 93 7.98 28.48 31.12
CA ALA A 93 9.30 28.13 30.56
C ALA A 93 10.52 28.39 31.47
N ALA A 94 10.36 29.13 32.57
CA ALA A 94 11.40 29.32 33.58
C ALA A 94 11.51 28.15 34.58
N ASP A 95 10.47 27.31 34.68
CA ASP A 95 10.52 26.07 35.43
C ASP A 95 11.36 25.03 34.66
N PRO A 96 12.40 24.43 35.28
CA PRO A 96 13.28 23.47 34.59
C PRO A 96 12.53 22.27 33.99
N ALA A 97 11.49 21.77 34.67
CA ALA A 97 10.72 20.63 34.18
C ALA A 97 9.87 21.01 32.96
N ALA A 98 9.19 22.16 32.99
CA ALA A 98 8.49 22.69 31.82
C ALA A 98 9.44 22.96 30.64
N HIS A 99 10.66 23.46 30.91
CA HIS A 99 11.67 23.72 29.89
C HIS A 99 12.13 22.44 29.18
N GLU A 100 12.36 21.35 29.92
CA GLU A 100 12.75 20.05 29.36
C GLU A 100 11.67 19.51 28.42
N ILE A 101 10.41 19.51 28.85
CA ILE A 101 9.28 19.07 28.01
C ILE A 101 9.12 19.94 26.77
N LEU A 102 9.31 21.26 26.89
CA LEU A 102 9.28 22.18 25.75
C LEU A 102 10.38 21.85 24.73
N ALA A 103 11.61 21.58 25.20
CA ALA A 103 12.73 21.21 24.34
C ALA A 103 12.45 19.91 23.59
N GLU A 104 12.01 18.86 24.30
CA GLU A 104 11.65 17.57 23.71
C GLU A 104 10.53 17.70 22.68
N THR A 105 9.44 18.39 23.04
CA THR A 105 8.28 18.59 22.15
C THR A 105 8.65 19.39 20.90
N THR A 106 9.56 20.37 21.03
CA THR A 106 10.04 21.17 19.90
C THR A 106 10.88 20.32 18.94
N VAL A 107 11.75 19.44 19.46
CA VAL A 107 12.52 18.49 18.65
C VAL A 107 11.59 17.51 17.93
N GLU A 108 10.59 16.96 18.63
CA GLU A 108 9.59 16.07 18.04
C GLU A 108 8.81 16.77 16.91
N LEU A 109 8.33 18.00 17.15
CA LEU A 109 7.62 18.79 16.16
C LEU A 109 8.49 19.06 14.92
N GLY A 110 9.75 19.44 15.13
CA GLY A 110 10.70 19.67 14.03
C GLY A 110 10.97 18.41 13.20
N ALA A 111 11.14 17.25 13.84
CA ALA A 111 11.33 15.98 13.15
C ALA A 111 10.07 15.60 12.34
N ARG A 112 8.88 15.75 12.92
CA ARG A 112 7.61 15.46 12.26
C ARG A 112 7.36 16.35 11.04
N LEU A 113 7.68 17.65 11.14
CA LEU A 113 7.59 18.58 10.01
C LEU A 113 8.55 18.20 8.87
N LYS A 114 9.80 17.81 9.19
CA LYS A 114 10.76 17.34 8.18
C LYS A 114 10.24 16.10 7.44
N LEU A 115 9.71 15.13 8.19
CA LEU A 115 9.11 13.93 7.59
C LEU A 115 7.92 14.27 6.70
N PHE A 116 6.98 15.08 7.19
CA PHE A 116 5.79 15.44 6.42
C PHE A 116 6.14 16.26 5.17
N SER A 117 7.12 17.15 5.25
CA SER A 117 7.63 17.87 4.08
C SER A 117 8.17 16.91 3.02
N ALA A 118 8.97 15.91 3.41
CA ALA A 118 9.53 14.93 2.48
C ALA A 118 8.49 13.93 1.95
N ALA A 119 7.51 13.54 2.76
CA ALA A 119 6.49 12.56 2.38
C ALA A 119 5.35 13.14 1.53
N PHE A 120 4.96 14.40 1.80
CA PHE A 120 3.73 15.00 1.28
C PHE A 120 3.94 16.33 0.55
N GLY A 121 5.11 16.95 0.69
CA GLY A 121 5.47 18.20 0.03
C GLY A 121 6.37 18.00 -1.18
N ALA A 122 7.05 19.07 -1.58
CA ALA A 122 8.19 18.95 -2.49
C ALA A 122 9.32 18.21 -1.78
N SER A 123 9.87 17.20 -2.45
CA SER A 123 11.02 16.44 -1.98
C SER A 123 12.17 16.64 -2.94
N ASP A 124 13.38 16.60 -2.41
CA ASP A 124 14.61 16.48 -3.19
C ASP A 124 14.99 15.00 -3.33
N GLU A 125 16.05 14.74 -4.11
CA GLU A 125 16.72 13.45 -4.14
C GLU A 125 17.33 13.15 -2.75
N LEU A 126 17.20 11.91 -2.28
CA LEU A 126 17.74 11.47 -0.99
C LEU A 126 18.53 10.17 -1.14
N ALA A 127 19.57 10.01 -0.33
CA ALA A 127 20.21 8.70 -0.23
C ALA A 127 19.28 7.74 0.51
N TRP A 128 19.38 6.44 0.20
CA TRP A 128 18.59 5.41 0.89
C TRP A 128 18.73 5.47 2.42
N GLY A 129 19.94 5.73 2.92
CA GLY A 129 20.23 5.84 4.35
C GLY A 129 19.53 7.02 5.05
N ASP A 130 19.10 8.05 4.30
CA ASP A 130 18.44 9.24 4.85
C ASP A 130 16.97 8.98 5.22
N LEU A 131 16.40 7.84 4.80
CA LEU A 131 15.03 7.46 5.16
C LEU A 131 14.86 7.25 6.67
N ALA A 132 15.79 6.53 7.31
CA ALA A 132 15.65 6.19 8.73
C ALA A 132 15.63 7.43 9.65
N PRO A 133 16.53 8.42 9.50
CA PRO A 133 16.45 9.67 10.26
C PRO A 133 15.14 10.44 10.07
N LEU A 134 14.57 10.47 8.86
CA LEU A 134 13.29 11.12 8.61
C LEU A 134 12.13 10.41 9.32
N LEU A 135 12.13 9.08 9.31
CA LEU A 135 11.08 8.26 9.91
C LEU A 135 11.02 8.37 11.44
N LEU A 136 12.07 8.90 12.10
CA LEU A 136 12.00 9.27 13.52
C LEU A 136 10.94 10.34 13.81
N GLY A 137 10.56 11.15 12.82
CA GLY A 137 9.48 12.13 12.93
C GLY A 137 8.07 11.54 12.85
N ALA A 138 7.92 10.21 12.67
CA ALA A 138 6.61 9.60 12.50
C ALA A 138 5.77 9.74 13.78
N PRO A 139 4.45 10.02 13.67
CA PRO A 139 3.59 10.14 14.85
C PRO A 139 3.56 8.93 15.78
N MET A 140 3.90 7.76 15.25
CA MET A 140 3.88 6.48 15.96
C MET A 140 5.27 6.01 16.40
N ALA A 141 6.32 6.84 16.24
CA ALA A 141 7.69 6.49 16.58
C ALA A 141 7.89 6.08 18.06
N HIS A 142 7.01 6.52 18.96
CA HIS A 142 7.00 6.10 20.37
C HIS A 142 6.64 4.61 20.58
N ARG A 143 6.06 3.93 19.58
CA ARG A 143 5.61 2.52 19.65
C ARG A 143 5.94 1.68 18.42
N VAL A 144 6.34 2.31 17.32
CA VAL A 144 6.75 1.65 16.06
C VAL A 144 8.19 2.05 15.76
N ARG A 145 9.07 1.05 15.60
CA ARG A 145 10.42 1.26 15.08
C ARG A 145 10.44 1.12 13.56
N PHE A 146 11.23 1.94 12.88
CA PHE A 146 11.50 1.79 11.45
C PHE A 146 12.88 1.19 11.26
N GLU A 147 12.93 -0.01 10.70
CA GLU A 147 14.15 -0.79 10.47
C GLU A 147 14.47 -0.75 8.98
N VAL A 148 15.22 0.26 8.54
CA VAL A 148 15.65 0.41 7.15
C VAL A 148 16.91 -0.43 6.94
N ALA A 149 16.81 -1.47 6.11
CA ALA A 149 17.94 -2.32 5.76
C ALA A 149 19.01 -1.50 5.00
N GLU A 150 20.27 -1.83 5.20
CA GLU A 150 21.36 -1.20 4.46
C GLU A 150 21.20 -1.45 2.96
N ALA A 151 21.18 -0.38 2.18
CA ALA A 151 21.25 -0.43 0.73
C ALA A 151 21.94 0.84 0.21
N VAL A 152 22.51 0.74 -0.98
CA VAL A 152 23.18 1.85 -1.66
C VAL A 152 22.27 2.39 -2.75
N GLY A 153 22.34 3.70 -2.95
CA GLY A 153 21.70 4.36 -4.08
C GLY A 153 20.90 5.58 -3.66
N GLN A 154 20.61 6.40 -4.66
CA GLN A 154 19.75 7.56 -4.52
C GLN A 154 18.30 7.20 -4.83
N LEU A 155 17.39 7.96 -4.25
CA LEU A 155 15.96 7.90 -4.47
C LEU A 155 15.52 9.20 -5.10
N GLN A 156 14.89 9.11 -6.27
CA GLN A 156 14.29 10.26 -6.93
C GLN A 156 13.15 10.84 -6.06
N PRO A 157 12.89 12.15 -6.12
CA PRO A 157 11.87 12.84 -5.30
C PRO A 157 10.53 12.11 -5.17
N GLY A 158 10.02 11.59 -6.28
CA GLY A 158 8.76 10.87 -6.30
C GLY A 158 8.77 9.55 -5.54
N ARG A 159 9.89 8.82 -5.65
CA ARG A 159 10.12 7.59 -4.90
C ARG A 159 10.26 7.89 -3.41
N VAL A 160 10.93 8.99 -3.04
CA VAL A 160 11.02 9.43 -1.63
C VAL A 160 9.64 9.65 -1.03
N ARG A 161 8.79 10.45 -1.69
CA ARG A 161 7.41 10.72 -1.24
C ARG A 161 6.63 9.43 -1.05
N LEU A 162 6.64 8.56 -2.06
CA LEU A 162 5.92 7.29 -2.04
C LEU A 162 6.39 6.37 -0.91
N LEU A 163 7.71 6.21 -0.73
CA LEU A 163 8.26 5.33 0.29
C LEU A 163 7.97 5.83 1.71
N LEU A 164 8.12 7.12 1.97
CA LEU A 164 7.84 7.70 3.29
C LEU A 164 6.35 7.63 3.62
N ALA A 165 5.47 7.90 2.65
CA ALA A 165 4.02 7.75 2.83
C ALA A 165 3.63 6.28 3.06
N ALA A 166 4.23 5.35 2.32
CA ALA A 166 4.00 3.91 2.49
C ALA A 166 4.51 3.42 3.85
N ALA A 167 5.63 3.95 4.35
CA ALA A 167 6.14 3.62 5.68
C ALA A 167 5.20 4.11 6.79
N LEU A 168 4.62 5.30 6.66
CA LEU A 168 3.58 5.79 7.57
C LEU A 168 2.33 4.88 7.54
N LEU A 169 1.89 4.47 6.35
CA LEU A 169 0.79 3.51 6.20
C LEU A 169 1.11 2.14 6.80
N ALA A 170 2.34 1.66 6.64
CA ALA A 170 2.85 0.42 7.24
C ALA A 170 2.83 0.49 8.76
N ALA A 171 3.18 1.63 9.34
CA ALA A 171 3.05 1.84 10.78
C ALA A 171 1.57 1.76 11.24
N GLU A 172 0.61 2.21 10.42
CA GLU A 172 -0.83 2.15 10.78
C GLU A 172 -1.36 0.72 10.84
N ALA A 173 -0.65 -0.21 10.19
CA ALA A 173 -0.94 -1.63 10.30
C ALA A 173 -0.55 -2.24 11.66
N LEU A 174 0.08 -1.47 12.57
CA LEU A 174 0.60 -1.94 13.87
C LEU A 174 -0.19 -1.33 15.05
N PRO A 175 -1.42 -1.79 15.33
CA PRO A 175 -2.27 -1.20 16.38
C PRO A 175 -1.68 -1.31 17.79
N ARG A 176 -0.83 -2.33 18.03
CA ARG A 176 -0.14 -2.59 19.30
C ARG A 176 1.35 -2.19 19.28
N GLY A 177 1.79 -1.49 18.25
CA GLY A 177 3.21 -1.21 18.02
C GLY A 177 3.96 -2.41 17.44
N GLY A 178 5.27 -2.26 17.27
CA GLY A 178 6.12 -3.24 16.61
C GLY A 178 7.25 -2.60 15.82
N ALA A 179 7.59 -3.19 14.67
CA ALA A 179 8.58 -2.65 13.74
C ALA A 179 8.05 -2.66 12.30
N VAL A 180 8.45 -1.70 11.50
CA VAL A 180 8.31 -1.72 10.04
C VAL A 180 9.69 -1.96 9.46
N ARG A 181 9.91 -3.14 8.89
CA ARG A 181 11.14 -3.45 8.15
C ARG A 181 11.01 -2.95 6.72
N ILE A 182 11.99 -2.19 6.27
CA ILE A 182 12.04 -1.60 4.92
C ILE A 182 13.28 -2.12 4.22
N SER A 183 13.11 -2.85 3.14
CA SER A 183 14.23 -3.42 2.36
C SER A 183 14.11 -3.06 0.89
N ARG A 184 15.26 -2.93 0.23
CA ARG A 184 15.36 -2.69 -1.20
C ARG A 184 16.03 -3.89 -1.86
N ASP A 185 15.38 -4.44 -2.88
CA ASP A 185 15.95 -5.51 -3.68
C ASP A 185 16.90 -4.94 -4.76
N PRO A 186 17.81 -5.77 -5.31
CA PRO A 186 18.77 -5.32 -6.33
C PRO A 186 18.12 -4.78 -7.62
N ASP A 187 16.88 -5.17 -7.92
CA ASP A 187 16.11 -4.66 -9.06
C ASP A 187 15.47 -3.28 -8.78
N GLY A 188 15.64 -2.75 -7.57
CA GLY A 188 15.10 -1.45 -7.16
C GLY A 188 13.69 -1.50 -6.58
N SER A 189 13.06 -2.67 -6.54
CA SER A 189 11.81 -2.86 -5.81
C SER A 189 12.03 -2.71 -4.30
N VAL A 190 11.00 -2.26 -3.59
CA VAL A 190 11.05 -2.03 -2.15
C VAL A 190 9.94 -2.82 -1.47
N ALA A 191 10.27 -3.48 -0.37
CA ALA A 191 9.31 -4.15 0.49
C ALA A 191 9.20 -3.44 1.84
N LEU A 192 7.97 -3.22 2.29
CA LEU A 192 7.64 -2.75 3.62
C LEU A 192 6.89 -3.85 4.36
N LEU A 193 7.50 -4.36 5.43
CA LEU A 193 6.96 -5.43 6.25
C LEU A 193 6.66 -4.90 7.67
N PRO A 194 5.40 -4.58 7.99
CA PRO A 194 4.97 -4.38 9.36
C PRO A 194 4.97 -5.70 10.14
N GLU A 195 5.68 -5.71 11.27
CA GLU A 195 5.75 -6.82 12.21
C GLU A 195 5.32 -6.38 13.60
N GLY A 196 4.29 -7.03 14.12
CA GLY A 196 3.77 -6.74 15.45
C GLY A 196 2.58 -7.60 15.78
N ARG A 197 2.16 -7.54 17.05
CA ARG A 197 0.97 -8.24 17.50
C ARG A 197 -0.27 -7.64 16.85
N ASP A 198 -1.12 -8.51 16.30
CA ASP A 198 -2.36 -8.15 15.60
C ASP A 198 -2.10 -7.19 14.42
N ALA A 199 -0.96 -7.34 13.75
CA ALA A 199 -0.63 -6.54 12.58
C ALA A 199 -1.61 -6.81 11.43
N GLN A 200 -2.16 -5.75 10.83
CA GLN A 200 -3.15 -5.86 9.76
C GLN A 200 -3.15 -4.63 8.87
N TRP A 201 -3.07 -4.83 7.55
CA TRP A 201 -3.26 -3.73 6.60
C TRP A 201 -4.66 -3.11 6.72
N SER A 202 -4.73 -1.80 6.41
CA SER A 202 -6.02 -1.12 6.30
C SER A 202 -6.92 -1.84 5.29
N PRO A 203 -8.19 -2.12 5.63
CA PRO A 203 -9.16 -2.64 4.67
C PRO A 203 -9.28 -1.76 3.42
N THR A 204 -9.08 -0.45 3.55
CA THR A 204 -9.05 0.50 2.44
C THR A 204 -7.94 0.18 1.45
N LEU A 205 -6.71 -0.09 1.93
CA LEU A 205 -5.58 -0.46 1.08
C LEU A 205 -5.87 -1.75 0.32
N VAL A 206 -6.32 -2.79 1.04
CA VAL A 206 -6.60 -4.11 0.45
C VAL A 206 -7.66 -4.00 -0.65
N ARG A 207 -8.72 -3.21 -0.43
CA ARG A 207 -9.75 -2.98 -1.46
C ARG A 207 -9.21 -2.21 -2.66
N LEU A 208 -8.44 -1.16 -2.44
CA LEU A 208 -7.87 -0.36 -3.54
C LEU A 208 -6.94 -1.21 -4.43
N LEU A 209 -6.06 -2.03 -3.81
CA LEU A 209 -5.18 -2.95 -4.54
C LEU A 209 -5.94 -4.05 -5.30
N SER A 210 -7.20 -4.31 -4.93
CA SER A 210 -8.09 -5.26 -5.59
C SER A 210 -9.01 -4.61 -6.63
N GLY A 211 -8.72 -3.39 -7.07
CA GLY A 211 -9.53 -2.65 -8.06
C GLY A 211 -10.75 -1.94 -7.47
N GLY A 212 -10.77 -1.71 -6.15
CA GLY A 212 -11.82 -0.97 -5.46
C GLY A 212 -11.86 0.52 -5.82
N SER A 213 -12.99 1.17 -5.49
CA SER A 213 -13.23 2.57 -5.82
C SER A 213 -12.40 3.55 -4.97
N MET A 214 -11.66 4.46 -5.64
CA MET A 214 -10.99 5.59 -5.02
C MET A 214 -11.98 6.54 -4.33
N GLU A 215 -13.15 6.74 -4.91
CA GLU A 215 -14.23 7.59 -4.34
C GLU A 215 -14.64 7.09 -2.95
N MET A 216 -14.86 5.79 -2.83
CA MET A 216 -15.23 5.18 -1.55
C MET A 216 -14.11 5.28 -0.51
N ALA A 217 -12.85 5.23 -0.93
CA ALA A 217 -11.71 5.38 -0.04
C ALA A 217 -11.58 6.84 0.46
N ILE A 218 -11.80 7.82 -0.41
CA ILE A 218 -11.84 9.24 -0.04
C ILE A 218 -12.99 9.51 0.96
N ALA A 219 -14.15 8.88 0.77
CA ALA A 219 -15.29 9.02 1.66
C ALA A 219 -15.06 8.52 3.11
N GLU A 220 -14.02 7.72 3.36
CA GLU A 220 -13.66 7.30 4.73
C GLU A 220 -13.01 8.40 5.59
N GLY A 221 -12.61 9.50 4.95
CA GLY A 221 -12.14 10.70 5.64
C GLY A 221 -10.67 10.67 6.08
N PRO A 222 -10.23 11.70 6.84
CA PRO A 222 -8.81 12.04 6.96
C PRO A 222 -8.00 11.02 7.79
N ARG A 223 -8.66 10.25 8.65
CA ARG A 223 -8.00 9.18 9.42
C ARG A 223 -7.58 7.99 8.56
N ARG A 224 -8.15 7.83 7.36
CA ARG A 224 -7.89 6.72 6.44
C ARG A 224 -7.18 7.15 5.16
N VAL A 225 -6.77 8.41 5.07
CA VAL A 225 -6.24 9.03 3.84
C VAL A 225 -4.94 8.43 3.32
N LEU A 226 -4.10 7.83 4.18
CA LEU A 226 -2.79 7.33 3.75
C LEU A 226 -2.89 6.22 2.70
N ALA A 227 -3.90 5.36 2.77
CA ALA A 227 -4.10 4.30 1.77
C ALA A 227 -4.42 4.85 0.37
N PRO A 228 -5.46 5.69 0.17
CA PRO A 228 -5.71 6.31 -1.13
C PRO A 228 -4.57 7.24 -1.56
N TRP A 229 -3.88 7.92 -0.63
CA TRP A 229 -2.70 8.74 -0.95
C TRP A 229 -1.57 7.91 -1.55
N VAL A 230 -1.17 6.80 -0.90
CA VAL A 230 -0.10 5.93 -1.38
C VAL A 230 -0.44 5.34 -2.75
N VAL A 231 -1.69 4.93 -2.97
CA VAL A 231 -2.15 4.40 -4.27
C VAL A 231 -2.11 5.48 -5.36
N ALA A 232 -2.60 6.69 -5.07
CA ALA A 232 -2.57 7.80 -6.02
C ALA A 232 -1.13 8.23 -6.34
N GLN A 233 -0.25 8.29 -5.33
CA GLN A 233 1.16 8.62 -5.51
C GLN A 233 1.87 7.54 -6.35
N ALA A 234 1.62 6.26 -6.09
CA ALA A 234 2.21 5.19 -6.89
C ALA A 234 1.81 5.29 -8.36
N ALA A 235 0.52 5.55 -8.64
CA ALA A 235 0.05 5.77 -10.01
C ALA A 235 0.74 6.98 -10.67
N ALA A 236 0.90 8.10 -9.95
CA ALA A 236 1.58 9.29 -10.46
C ALA A 236 3.06 9.06 -10.77
N GLU A 237 3.72 8.18 -10.01
CA GLU A 237 5.14 7.81 -10.21
C GLU A 237 5.32 6.62 -11.15
N GLY A 238 4.23 6.05 -11.70
CA GLY A 238 4.29 4.84 -12.52
C GLY A 238 4.72 3.58 -11.76
N ALA A 239 4.65 3.58 -10.43
CA ALA A 239 5.07 2.47 -9.59
C ALA A 239 3.94 1.45 -9.39
N GLU A 240 4.27 0.16 -9.46
CA GLU A 240 3.34 -0.92 -9.13
C GLU A 240 3.28 -1.16 -7.61
N LEU A 241 2.07 -1.32 -7.07
CA LEU A 241 1.84 -1.71 -5.68
C LEU A 241 1.26 -3.11 -5.60
N GLY A 242 1.72 -3.90 -4.62
CA GLY A 242 1.17 -5.23 -4.38
C GLY A 242 1.38 -5.72 -2.95
N LEU A 243 0.61 -6.71 -2.53
CA LEU A 243 0.86 -7.43 -1.28
C LEU A 243 1.45 -8.80 -1.61
N ALA A 244 2.64 -9.10 -1.08
CA ALA A 244 3.26 -10.41 -1.31
C ALA A 244 2.60 -11.46 -0.41
N LEU A 245 1.62 -12.20 -0.96
CA LEU A 245 0.97 -13.28 -0.23
C LEU A 245 1.94 -14.45 -0.08
N SER A 246 2.21 -14.86 1.15
CA SER A 246 3.01 -16.04 1.47
C SER A 246 2.35 -16.85 2.57
N ALA A 247 2.32 -18.18 2.41
CA ALA A 247 1.81 -19.08 3.44
C ALA A 247 2.66 -19.06 4.73
N ALA A 248 3.90 -18.55 4.66
CA ALA A 248 4.84 -18.50 5.78
C ALA A 248 4.81 -17.17 6.56
N ILE A 249 4.20 -16.12 6.01
CA ILE A 249 4.21 -14.78 6.61
C ILE A 249 2.79 -14.43 7.02
N ALA A 250 2.57 -14.22 8.32
CA ALA A 250 1.25 -13.90 8.88
C ALA A 250 0.69 -12.55 8.36
N MET A 251 1.57 -11.64 7.94
CA MET A 251 1.22 -10.32 7.44
C MET A 251 2.02 -10.02 6.16
N PRO A 252 1.37 -9.96 4.98
CA PRO A 252 2.10 -9.84 3.71
C PRO A 252 2.80 -8.47 3.61
N PRO A 253 4.06 -8.37 3.14
CA PRO A 253 4.70 -7.08 2.92
C PRO A 253 3.99 -6.32 1.78
N LEU A 254 3.99 -5.00 1.88
CA LEU A 254 3.65 -4.10 0.78
C LEU A 254 4.89 -3.97 -0.12
N LEU A 255 4.73 -4.33 -1.39
CA LEU A 255 5.74 -4.21 -2.43
C LEU A 255 5.50 -2.94 -3.24
N ILE A 256 6.60 -2.28 -3.59
CA ILE A 256 6.65 -1.11 -4.46
C ILE A 256 7.63 -1.43 -5.59
N GLY A 257 7.08 -1.76 -6.76
CA GLY A 257 7.81 -2.10 -7.98
C GLY A 257 8.33 -0.88 -8.73
N GLY A 258 9.19 -1.12 -9.72
CA GLY A 258 9.62 -0.10 -10.69
C GLY A 258 8.65 0.06 -11.85
#